data_AF-A0A8B8UTP9-F1
#
_entry.id   AF-A0A8B8UTP9-F1
#
_cell.length_a   1.000
_cell.length_b   1.000
_cell.length_c   1.000
_cell.angle_alpha   90.00
_cell.angle_beta   90.00
_cell.angle_gamma   90.00
#
_symmetry.space_group_name_H-M   'P 1'
#
loop_
_entity.id
_entity.type
_entity.pdbx_description
1 polymer ?
#
loop_
_entity_poly.entity_id
_entity_poly.type
_entity_poly.pdbx_seq_one_letter_code
_entity_poly.pdbx_strand_id
1 'polypeptide(L)'
;MKSHTMEPEDTQLKEDIKTTIGYIKQHGVDFESKLLEDERFSFIKKDHPLHEYYVKLLNEATTTDSSEDDAGKRERDIARPQDFLFSRYDTGISRRDMELIKLTARYYAKDESILERLVSKNSKARLDFINSSHPLHKTFTDFVAQYKRIDSFTGQEIKKSKRDIIDDCFGRAQYWEFAKDKDREHDKLVELCKIQFAAIPWDKFTQVAKFSIPENTEMLQDSLDLEQMRLRRVQVGMKLFDSIRTTNEEENAVPDQVKPKGGDLKGKKRKIRAVGETRLKKSKK
;
A
#
# COMPACT_ATOMS: atom_id res chain seq x y z
N MET A 1 -42.09 -22.86 -24.99
CA MET A 1 -41.22 -23.70 -25.81
C MET A 1 -39.83 -23.64 -25.20
N LYS A 2 -39.33 -24.75 -24.65
CA LYS A 2 -37.98 -24.81 -24.04
C LYS A 2 -36.98 -24.86 -25.18
N SER A 3 -36.20 -23.79 -25.40
CA SER A 3 -35.08 -23.82 -26.33
C SER A 3 -34.07 -24.86 -25.83
N HIS A 4 -33.84 -25.88 -26.65
CA HIS A 4 -32.88 -26.93 -26.40
C HIS A 4 -31.48 -26.29 -26.41
N THR A 5 -30.94 -26.00 -25.22
CA THR A 5 -29.59 -25.44 -25.08
C THR A 5 -28.61 -26.55 -25.36
N MET A 6 -28.03 -26.57 -26.56
CA MET A 6 -26.96 -27.48 -26.94
C MET A 6 -25.70 -27.04 -26.19
N GLU A 7 -25.34 -27.78 -25.15
CA GLU A 7 -24.06 -27.63 -24.46
C GLU A 7 -22.97 -28.26 -25.33
N PRO A 8 -21.83 -27.58 -25.58
CA PRO A 8 -20.76 -28.18 -26.39
C PRO A 8 -20.20 -29.42 -25.68
N GLU A 9 -20.00 -30.52 -26.42
CA GLU A 9 -19.42 -31.75 -25.87
C GLU A 9 -17.91 -31.62 -25.58
N ASP A 10 -17.24 -30.69 -26.27
CA ASP A 10 -15.79 -30.47 -26.15
C ASP A 10 -15.44 -29.51 -25.01
N THR A 11 -14.59 -29.98 -24.09
CA THR A 11 -14.11 -29.20 -22.94
C THR A 11 -13.17 -28.06 -23.35
N GLN A 12 -12.40 -28.23 -24.43
CA GLN A 12 -11.49 -27.20 -24.96
C GLN A 12 -12.26 -26.00 -25.51
N LEU A 13 -13.37 -26.24 -26.21
CA LEU A 13 -14.22 -25.17 -26.76
C LEU A 13 -14.89 -24.36 -25.64
N LYS A 14 -15.24 -25.00 -24.51
CA LYS A 14 -15.75 -24.29 -23.32
C LYS A 14 -14.71 -23.37 -22.69
N GLU A 15 -13.46 -23.79 -22.64
CA GLU A 15 -12.34 -22.99 -22.11
C GLU A 15 -12.02 -21.81 -23.04
N ASP A 16 -12.02 -22.03 -24.35
CA ASP A 16 -11.82 -20.97 -25.35
C ASP A 16 -12.96 -19.93 -25.31
N ILE A 17 -14.21 -20.36 -25.10
CA ILE A 17 -15.35 -19.46 -24.90
C ILE A 17 -15.18 -18.64 -23.60
N LYS A 18 -14.72 -19.24 -22.51
CA LYS A 18 -14.48 -18.53 -21.23
C LYS A 18 -13.35 -17.52 -21.34
N THR A 19 -12.23 -17.89 -21.97
CA THR A 19 -11.08 -17.00 -22.13
C THR A 19 -11.40 -15.82 -23.05
N THR A 20 -12.14 -16.04 -24.13
CA THR A 20 -12.60 -14.96 -25.03
C THR A 20 -13.58 -14.02 -24.34
N ILE A 21 -14.51 -14.51 -23.52
CA ILE A 21 -15.42 -13.66 -22.73
C ILE A 21 -14.62 -12.77 -21.77
N GLY A 22 -13.62 -13.32 -21.07
CA GLY A 22 -12.75 -12.54 -20.20
C GLY A 22 -12.00 -11.43 -20.96
N TYR A 23 -11.53 -11.73 -22.17
CA TYR A 23 -10.81 -10.78 -23.01
C TYR A 23 -11.72 -9.67 -23.58
N ILE A 24 -12.94 -10.02 -23.98
CA ILE A 24 -13.95 -9.06 -24.45
C ILE A 24 -14.40 -8.13 -23.31
N LYS A 25 -14.50 -8.61 -22.08
CA LYS A 25 -14.78 -7.75 -20.91
C LYS A 25 -13.67 -6.72 -20.64
N GLN A 26 -12.40 -7.09 -20.85
CA GLN A 26 -11.27 -6.20 -20.63
C GLN A 26 -11.11 -5.16 -21.74
N HIS A 27 -11.42 -5.51 -22.99
CA HIS A 27 -11.16 -4.67 -24.16
C HIS A 27 -12.41 -4.07 -24.83
N GLY A 28 -13.61 -4.49 -24.45
CA GLY A 28 -14.88 -3.96 -24.93
C GLY A 28 -15.34 -4.50 -26.29
N VAL A 29 -16.45 -3.95 -26.79
CA VAL A 29 -17.18 -4.36 -28.01
C VAL A 29 -16.38 -4.18 -29.31
N ASP A 30 -15.36 -3.32 -29.30
CA ASP A 30 -14.45 -3.15 -30.43
C ASP A 30 -13.63 -4.42 -30.70
N PHE A 31 -13.41 -5.22 -29.66
CA PHE A 31 -12.72 -6.49 -29.78
C PHE A 31 -13.63 -7.59 -30.33
N GLU A 32 -14.91 -7.59 -29.96
CA GLU A 32 -15.92 -8.53 -30.48
C GLU A 32 -16.05 -8.41 -32.01
N SER A 33 -16.03 -7.18 -32.53
CA SER A 33 -16.11 -6.92 -33.96
C SER A 33 -14.90 -7.45 -34.74
N LYS A 34 -13.70 -7.38 -34.16
CA LYS A 34 -12.45 -7.93 -34.75
C LYS A 34 -12.41 -9.45 -34.69
N LEU A 35 -12.98 -10.03 -33.64
CA LEU A 35 -13.00 -11.47 -33.42
C LEU A 35 -13.98 -12.19 -34.37
N LEU A 36 -14.94 -11.45 -34.94
CA LEU A 36 -15.89 -11.95 -35.95
C LEU A 36 -15.23 -12.29 -37.29
N GLU A 37 -14.04 -11.73 -37.56
CA GLU A 37 -13.27 -11.94 -38.80
C GLU A 37 -12.57 -13.31 -38.85
N ASP A 38 -12.34 -13.95 -37.71
CA ASP A 38 -11.64 -15.24 -37.60
C ASP A 38 -12.64 -16.40 -37.47
N GLU A 39 -12.43 -17.46 -38.26
CA GLU A 39 -13.31 -18.64 -38.32
C GLU A 39 -13.33 -19.44 -37.02
N ARG A 40 -12.28 -19.31 -36.19
CA ARG A 40 -12.17 -19.98 -34.89
C ARG A 40 -13.20 -19.53 -33.87
N PHE A 41 -13.73 -18.31 -34.04
CA PHE A 41 -14.73 -17.71 -33.14
C PHE A 41 -16.12 -17.66 -33.76
N SER A 42 -16.42 -18.64 -34.62
CA SER A 42 -17.73 -18.78 -35.27
C SER A 42 -18.90 -18.86 -34.29
N PHE A 43 -18.66 -19.17 -33.01
CA PHE A 43 -19.67 -19.15 -31.95
C PHE A 43 -20.17 -17.75 -31.56
N ILE A 44 -19.48 -16.68 -31.96
CA ILE A 44 -19.93 -15.28 -31.74
C ILE A 44 -21.01 -14.88 -32.75
N LYS A 45 -21.06 -15.53 -33.92
CA LYS A 45 -22.06 -15.26 -34.96
C LYS A 45 -23.44 -15.76 -34.50
N LYS A 46 -24.47 -14.94 -34.73
CA LYS A 46 -25.87 -15.21 -34.37
C LYS A 46 -26.45 -16.47 -35.03
N ASP A 47 -25.86 -16.90 -36.13
CA ASP A 47 -26.29 -18.07 -36.90
C ASP A 47 -25.80 -19.41 -36.33
N HIS A 48 -24.86 -19.37 -35.36
CA HIS A 48 -24.27 -20.59 -34.79
C HIS A 48 -25.07 -21.10 -33.57
N PRO A 49 -25.33 -22.42 -33.44
CA PRO A 49 -26.07 -22.99 -32.30
C PRO A 49 -25.48 -22.68 -30.91
N LEU A 50 -24.16 -22.47 -30.83
CA LEU A 50 -23.44 -22.14 -29.58
C LEU A 50 -23.52 -20.65 -29.19
N HIS A 51 -24.09 -19.78 -30.03
CA HIS A 51 -24.24 -18.37 -29.72
C HIS A 51 -25.12 -18.14 -28.49
N GLU A 52 -26.19 -18.94 -28.32
CA GLU A 52 -27.05 -18.88 -27.14
C GLU A 52 -26.30 -19.21 -25.86
N TYR A 53 -25.33 -20.13 -25.92
CA TYR A 53 -24.48 -20.50 -24.78
C TYR A 53 -23.47 -19.40 -24.44
N TYR A 54 -22.84 -18.81 -25.46
CA TYR A 54 -21.95 -17.65 -25.31
C TYR A 54 -22.66 -16.46 -24.64
N VAL A 55 -23.88 -16.10 -25.09
CA VAL A 55 -24.66 -15.00 -24.52
C VAL A 55 -25.07 -15.28 -23.07
N LYS A 56 -25.45 -16.52 -22.75
CA LYS A 56 -25.74 -16.92 -21.35
C LYS A 56 -24.51 -16.77 -20.47
N LEU A 57 -23.34 -17.20 -20.94
CA LEU A 57 -22.10 -17.15 -20.17
C LEU A 57 -21.58 -15.71 -20.01
N LEU A 58 -21.76 -14.85 -21.01
CA LEU A 58 -21.45 -13.43 -20.92
C LEU A 58 -22.31 -12.74 -19.85
N ASN A 59 -23.61 -13.07 -19.79
CA ASN A 59 -24.54 -12.56 -18.78
C ASN A 59 -24.25 -13.15 -17.38
N GLU A 60 -23.98 -14.44 -17.27
CA GLU A 60 -23.64 -15.10 -16.01
C GLU A 60 -22.32 -14.55 -15.45
N ALA A 61 -21.32 -14.34 -16.30
CA ALA A 61 -20.06 -13.71 -15.90
C ALA A 61 -20.26 -12.29 -15.37
N THR A 62 -21.23 -11.51 -15.87
CA THR A 62 -21.54 -10.19 -15.27
C THR A 62 -22.14 -10.30 -13.87
N THR A 63 -22.79 -11.43 -13.54
CA THR A 63 -23.34 -11.68 -12.21
C THR A 63 -22.33 -12.29 -11.23
N THR A 64 -21.37 -13.10 -11.71
CA THR A 64 -20.38 -13.77 -10.86
C THR A 64 -19.13 -12.93 -10.53
N ASP A 65 -18.85 -11.87 -11.29
CA ASP A 65 -17.77 -10.90 -10.96
C ASP A 65 -18.04 -10.10 -9.67
N SER A 66 -19.20 -10.27 -9.05
CA SER A 66 -19.55 -9.59 -7.79
C SER A 66 -19.29 -10.41 -6.52
N SER A 67 -18.89 -11.69 -6.59
CA SER A 67 -18.90 -12.50 -5.35
C SER A 67 -17.74 -13.45 -5.03
N GLU A 68 -16.91 -13.98 -5.94
CA GLU A 68 -16.07 -15.14 -5.53
C GLU A 68 -14.56 -15.13 -5.89
N ASP A 69 -14.06 -14.37 -6.87
CA ASP A 69 -12.63 -14.45 -7.25
C ASP A 69 -11.73 -13.28 -6.76
N ASP A 70 -12.31 -12.32 -6.04
CA ASP A 70 -11.57 -11.17 -5.47
C ASP A 70 -11.38 -11.28 -3.94
N ALA A 71 -11.72 -12.43 -3.35
CA ALA A 71 -11.52 -12.69 -1.92
C ALA A 71 -10.07 -13.08 -1.55
N GLY A 72 -9.18 -13.29 -2.55
CA GLY A 72 -7.86 -13.87 -2.34
C GLY A 72 -6.71 -12.90 -2.04
N LYS A 73 -6.88 -11.58 -2.19
CA LYS A 73 -5.75 -10.64 -1.98
C LYS A 73 -6.12 -9.18 -1.73
N ARG A 74 -7.31 -8.90 -1.25
CA ARG A 74 -7.54 -7.66 -0.50
C ARG A 74 -7.28 -8.06 0.95
N GLU A 75 -6.18 -7.58 1.54
CA GLU A 75 -6.07 -7.55 3.00
C GLU A 75 -7.42 -7.04 3.48
N ARG A 76 -8.13 -7.84 4.30
CA ARG A 76 -9.39 -7.40 4.89
C ARG A 76 -9.00 -6.21 5.74
N ASP A 77 -9.14 -5.02 5.19
CA ASP A 77 -8.86 -3.77 5.87
C ASP A 77 -9.95 -3.60 6.92
N ILE A 78 -9.80 -4.31 8.03
CA ILE A 78 -10.65 -4.16 9.19
C ILE A 78 -10.47 -2.72 9.64
N ALA A 79 -11.55 -1.94 9.52
CA ALA A 79 -11.53 -0.52 9.84
C ALA A 79 -11.03 -0.32 11.27
N ARG A 80 -10.02 0.56 11.44
CA ARG A 80 -9.46 0.85 12.75
C ARG A 80 -10.56 1.43 13.66
N PRO A 81 -10.83 0.81 14.82
CA PRO A 81 -11.85 1.27 15.75
C PRO A 81 -11.46 2.62 16.37
N GLN A 82 -12.47 3.35 16.84
CA GLN A 82 -12.25 4.64 17.52
C GLN A 82 -11.43 4.47 18.80
N ASP A 83 -10.32 5.21 18.89
CA ASP A 83 -9.43 5.19 20.04
C ASP A 83 -10.12 5.70 21.33
N PHE A 84 -9.82 5.05 22.46
CA PHE A 84 -10.25 5.53 23.78
C PHE A 84 -9.40 6.73 24.21
N LEU A 85 -9.79 7.91 23.76
CA LEU A 85 -9.03 9.12 24.08
C LEU A 85 -9.09 9.52 25.55
N PHE A 86 -10.26 9.40 26.17
CA PHE A 86 -10.49 9.90 27.54
C PHE A 86 -9.94 8.98 28.64
N SER A 87 -9.60 7.74 28.30
CA SER A 87 -9.13 6.72 29.26
C SER A 87 -7.61 6.59 29.31
N ARG A 88 -6.88 7.23 28.39
CA ARG A 88 -5.42 7.16 28.29
C ARG A 88 -4.80 8.43 28.87
N TYR A 89 -4.69 8.53 30.19
CA TYR A 89 -3.83 9.54 30.81
C TYR A 89 -2.91 8.91 31.85
N ASP A 90 -1.70 9.46 31.94
CA ASP A 90 -0.70 8.99 32.90
C ASP A 90 -1.14 9.36 34.33
N THR A 91 -1.24 8.35 35.19
CA THR A 91 -1.60 8.52 36.60
C THR A 91 -0.42 8.95 37.46
N GLY A 92 0.81 8.94 36.93
CA GLY A 92 2.05 9.32 37.64
C GLY A 92 2.26 10.82 37.83
N ILE A 93 1.39 11.67 37.28
CA ILE A 93 1.57 13.13 37.28
C ILE A 93 1.03 13.75 38.57
N SER A 94 1.78 14.71 39.11
CA SER A 94 1.36 15.54 40.24
C SER A 94 0.00 16.19 39.99
N ARG A 95 -0.89 16.16 40.99
CA ARG A 95 -2.23 16.74 40.91
C ARG A 95 -2.23 18.20 40.46
N ARG A 96 -1.27 19.00 40.95
CA ARG A 96 -1.16 20.43 40.60
C ARG A 96 -0.86 20.62 39.12
N ASP A 97 0.05 19.81 38.58
CA ASP A 97 0.45 19.89 37.18
C ASP A 97 -0.68 19.37 36.27
N MET A 98 -1.40 18.33 36.71
CA MET A 98 -2.61 17.87 36.01
C MET A 98 -3.70 18.94 35.94
N GLU A 99 -3.97 19.64 37.04
CA GLU A 99 -4.95 20.73 37.06
C GLU A 99 -4.49 21.88 36.16
N LEU A 100 -3.20 22.24 36.21
CA LEU A 100 -2.62 23.28 35.36
C LEU A 100 -2.71 22.92 33.88
N ILE A 101 -2.31 21.71 33.48
CA ILE A 101 -2.36 21.22 32.09
C ILE A 101 -3.80 21.19 31.58
N LYS A 102 -4.74 20.66 32.36
CA LYS A 102 -6.16 20.62 31.96
C LYS A 102 -6.73 22.02 31.80
N LEU A 103 -6.36 22.95 32.68
CA LEU A 103 -6.82 24.33 32.62
C LEU A 103 -6.26 25.04 31.38
N THR A 104 -4.96 24.97 31.15
CA THR A 104 -4.32 25.58 29.97
C THR A 104 -4.83 24.95 28.68
N ALA A 105 -5.00 23.62 28.66
CA ALA A 105 -5.54 22.91 27.51
C ALA A 105 -6.97 23.33 27.18
N ARG A 106 -7.81 23.57 28.20
CA ARG A 106 -9.20 24.04 28.00
C ARG A 106 -9.26 25.43 27.38
N TYR A 107 -8.39 26.35 27.81
CA TYR A 107 -8.31 27.69 27.20
C TYR A 107 -7.73 27.62 25.80
N TYR A 108 -6.67 26.84 25.60
CA TYR A 108 -6.03 26.67 24.30
C TYR A 108 -6.94 25.99 23.27
N ALA A 109 -7.78 25.05 23.69
CA ALA A 109 -8.76 24.41 22.81
C ALA A 109 -9.81 25.39 22.26
N LYS A 110 -10.12 26.46 23.01
CA LYS A 110 -11.07 27.50 22.61
C LYS A 110 -10.42 28.61 21.79
N ASP A 111 -9.25 29.08 22.22
CA ASP A 111 -8.50 30.13 21.55
C ASP A 111 -7.00 29.88 21.71
N GLU A 112 -6.36 29.55 20.59
CA GLU A 112 -4.93 29.24 20.53
C GLU A 112 -4.06 30.48 20.86
N SER A 113 -4.57 31.69 20.61
CA SER A 113 -3.88 32.96 20.88
C SER A 113 -3.70 33.24 22.38
N ILE A 114 -4.53 32.65 23.24
CA ILE A 114 -4.42 32.81 24.69
C ILE A 114 -3.10 32.24 25.20
N LEU A 115 -2.63 31.15 24.58
CA LEU A 115 -1.42 30.47 24.99
C LEU A 115 -0.17 31.28 24.63
N GLU A 116 -0.11 31.87 23.44
CA GLU A 116 0.97 32.78 23.05
C GLU A 116 1.05 33.98 24.02
N ARG A 117 -0.10 34.60 24.33
CA ARG A 117 -0.17 35.70 25.30
C ARG A 117 0.25 35.27 26.71
N LEU A 118 -0.08 34.03 27.13
CA LEU A 118 0.33 33.47 28.41
C LEU A 118 1.84 33.26 28.48
N VAL A 119 2.45 32.69 27.43
CA VAL A 119 3.90 32.46 27.37
C VAL A 119 4.65 33.79 27.42
N SER A 120 4.23 34.79 26.64
CA SER A 120 4.89 36.10 26.64
C SER A 120 4.78 36.83 27.98
N LYS A 121 3.66 36.68 28.70
CA LYS A 121 3.44 37.35 29.99
C LYS A 121 4.00 36.60 31.19
N ASN A 122 4.21 35.29 31.07
CA ASN A 122 4.44 34.40 32.20
C ASN A 122 5.63 33.48 31.88
N SER A 123 6.84 33.97 32.09
CA SER A 123 8.11 33.23 31.97
C SER A 123 8.35 32.25 33.13
N LYS A 124 7.29 31.64 33.65
CA LYS A 124 7.40 30.70 34.77
C LYS A 124 7.65 29.30 34.20
N ALA A 125 8.69 28.64 34.71
CA ALA A 125 9.07 27.24 34.45
C ALA A 125 7.94 26.19 34.63
N ARG A 126 6.78 26.63 35.14
CA ARG A 126 5.57 25.81 35.29
C ARG A 126 4.84 25.56 33.97
N LEU A 127 5.08 26.36 32.93
CA LEU A 127 4.45 26.22 31.61
C LEU A 127 5.39 25.63 30.56
N ASP A 128 6.53 25.09 30.97
CA ASP A 128 7.53 24.54 30.05
C ASP A 128 7.02 23.31 29.29
N PHE A 129 5.95 22.67 29.77
CA PHE A 129 5.24 21.60 29.07
C PHE A 129 4.58 22.04 27.75
N ILE A 130 4.52 23.35 27.47
CA ILE A 130 4.08 23.87 26.17
C ILE A 130 5.08 23.51 25.07
N ASN A 131 6.36 23.38 25.40
CA ASN A 131 7.39 23.02 24.43
C ASN A 131 7.36 21.51 24.16
N SER A 132 7.50 21.13 22.88
CA SER A 132 7.54 19.72 22.46
C SER A 132 8.68 18.91 23.09
N SER A 133 9.73 19.59 23.57
CA SER A 133 10.85 18.97 24.29
C SER A 133 10.44 18.36 25.64
N HIS A 134 9.35 18.83 26.25
CA HIS A 134 8.94 18.38 27.57
C HIS A 134 8.07 17.10 27.47
N PRO A 135 8.30 16.06 28.29
CA PRO A 135 7.49 14.83 28.26
C PRO A 135 5.97 15.05 28.43
N LEU A 136 5.55 15.93 29.35
CA LEU A 136 4.15 16.31 29.56
C LEU A 136 3.50 17.02 28.36
N HIS A 137 4.26 17.52 27.38
CA HIS A 137 3.69 18.13 26.18
C HIS A 137 2.76 17.15 25.46
N LYS A 138 3.15 15.87 25.37
CA LYS A 138 2.31 14.85 24.73
C LYS A 138 0.94 14.75 25.40
N THR A 139 0.91 14.73 26.74
CA THR A 139 -0.33 14.70 27.51
C THR A 139 -1.16 15.96 27.32
N PHE A 140 -0.51 17.13 27.25
CA PHE A 140 -1.16 18.41 26.97
C PHE A 140 -1.83 18.40 25.58
N THR A 141 -1.11 17.97 24.54
CA THR A 141 -1.67 17.84 23.17
C THR A 141 -2.86 16.89 23.14
N ASP A 142 -2.79 15.76 23.87
CA ASP A 142 -3.88 14.80 23.94
C ASP A 142 -5.12 15.41 24.63
N PHE A 143 -4.96 16.16 25.72
CA PHE A 143 -6.06 16.89 26.36
C PHE A 143 -6.67 17.96 25.46
N VAL A 144 -5.84 18.72 24.74
CA VAL A 144 -6.33 19.72 23.77
C VAL A 144 -7.17 19.05 22.68
N ALA A 145 -6.71 17.93 22.13
CA ALA A 145 -7.46 17.17 21.14
C ALA A 145 -8.79 16.65 21.70
N GLN A 146 -8.82 16.22 22.96
CA GLN A 146 -10.04 15.82 23.65
C GLN A 146 -11.03 16.98 23.80
N TYR A 147 -10.59 18.15 24.28
CA TYR A 147 -11.46 19.32 24.42
C TYR A 147 -12.00 19.81 23.09
N LYS A 148 -11.17 19.85 22.03
CA LYS A 148 -11.63 20.19 20.66
C LYS A 148 -12.70 19.22 20.15
N ARG A 149 -12.59 17.93 20.49
CA ARG A 149 -13.64 16.95 20.19
C ARG A 149 -14.92 17.22 20.97
N ILE A 150 -14.83 17.58 22.25
CA ILE A 150 -15.99 17.98 23.07
C ILE A 150 -16.73 19.15 22.47
N ASP A 151 -16.00 20.17 22.04
CA ASP A 151 -16.62 21.34 21.40
C ASP A 151 -17.29 20.96 20.08
N SER A 152 -16.76 19.97 19.34
CA SER A 152 -17.33 19.49 18.07
C SER A 152 -18.69 18.79 18.22
N PHE A 153 -18.94 18.11 19.34
CA PHE A 153 -20.21 17.43 19.62
C PHE A 153 -21.15 18.22 20.53
N THR A 154 -20.79 19.47 20.86
CA THR A 154 -21.63 20.34 21.69
C THR A 154 -22.94 20.63 20.97
N GLY A 155 -24.05 20.13 21.54
CA GLY A 155 -25.39 20.23 20.96
C GLY A 155 -25.90 18.97 20.26
N GLN A 156 -25.11 17.89 20.20
CA GLN A 156 -25.53 16.58 19.70
C GLN A 156 -25.66 15.56 20.84
N GLU A 157 -26.77 14.83 20.87
CA GLU A 157 -26.96 13.73 21.81
C GLU A 157 -26.45 12.41 21.21
N ILE A 158 -25.63 11.69 21.97
CA ILE A 158 -25.13 10.37 21.57
C ILE A 158 -26.20 9.33 21.87
N LYS A 159 -26.98 8.95 20.85
CA LYS A 159 -28.03 7.93 20.95
C LYS A 159 -27.54 6.57 20.46
N LYS A 160 -26.62 5.95 21.20
CA LYS A 160 -26.16 4.57 20.91
C LYS A 160 -27.03 3.56 21.64
N SER A 161 -27.52 2.55 20.93
CA SER A 161 -28.24 1.44 21.54
C SER A 161 -27.27 0.44 22.17
N LYS A 162 -27.77 -0.44 23.05
CA LYS A 162 -26.96 -1.51 23.65
C LYS A 162 -26.35 -2.44 22.60
N ARG A 163 -27.07 -2.70 21.49
CA ARG A 163 -26.59 -3.56 20.40
C ARG A 163 -25.41 -2.91 19.69
N ASP A 164 -25.53 -1.64 19.34
CA ASP A 164 -24.46 -0.87 18.67
C ASP A 164 -23.18 -0.85 19.51
N ILE A 165 -23.29 -0.73 20.85
CA ILE A 165 -22.14 -0.75 21.74
C ILE A 165 -21.46 -2.13 21.73
N ILE A 166 -22.23 -3.22 21.70
CA ILE A 166 -21.69 -4.58 21.63
C ILE A 166 -20.99 -4.81 20.29
N ASP A 167 -21.59 -4.36 19.19
CA ASP A 167 -21.02 -4.47 17.84
C ASP A 167 -19.72 -3.65 17.72
N ASP A 168 -19.70 -2.42 18.27
CA ASP A 168 -18.49 -1.58 18.37
C ASP A 168 -17.36 -2.28 19.17
N CYS A 169 -17.72 -2.96 20.27
CA CYS A 169 -16.77 -3.71 21.10
C CYS A 169 -16.24 -4.95 20.37
N PHE A 170 -17.11 -5.67 19.67
CA PHE A 170 -16.74 -6.83 18.88
C PHE A 170 -15.82 -6.46 17.71
N GLY A 171 -16.17 -5.42 16.95
CA GLY A 171 -15.31 -4.90 15.88
C GLY A 171 -13.94 -4.45 16.39
N ARG A 172 -13.89 -3.87 17.59
CA ARG A 172 -12.62 -3.51 18.25
C ARG A 172 -11.79 -4.74 18.64
N ALA A 173 -12.41 -5.77 19.22
CA ALA A 173 -11.72 -7.01 19.56
C ALA A 173 -11.17 -7.72 18.32
N GLN A 174 -11.95 -7.73 17.23
CA GLN A 174 -11.51 -8.26 15.94
C GLN A 174 -10.30 -7.49 15.39
N TYR A 175 -10.31 -6.16 15.47
CA TYR A 175 -9.17 -5.34 15.07
C TYR A 175 -7.92 -5.61 15.91
N TRP A 176 -8.07 -5.83 17.23
CA TRP A 176 -6.92 -6.15 18.09
C TRP A 176 -6.29 -7.50 17.73
N GLU A 177 -7.09 -8.51 17.42
CA GLU A 177 -6.52 -9.80 16.98
C GLU A 177 -5.83 -9.66 15.62
N PHE A 178 -6.40 -8.86 14.70
CA PHE A 178 -5.76 -8.54 13.43
C PHE A 178 -4.45 -7.78 13.60
N ALA A 179 -4.41 -6.75 14.46
CA ALA A 179 -3.19 -5.98 14.74
C ALA A 179 -2.10 -6.89 15.32
N LYS A 180 -2.46 -7.77 16.25
CA LYS A 180 -1.55 -8.77 16.83
C LYS A 180 -1.02 -9.76 15.79
N ASP A 181 -1.84 -10.18 14.84
CA ASP A 181 -1.39 -11.03 13.72
C ASP A 181 -0.42 -10.27 12.80
N LYS A 182 -0.70 -9.00 12.48
CA LYS A 182 0.25 -8.15 11.73
C LYS A 182 1.58 -7.97 12.46
N ASP A 183 1.56 -7.76 13.77
CA ASP A 183 2.79 -7.68 14.59
C ASP A 183 3.56 -9.01 14.56
N ARG A 184 2.85 -10.15 14.65
CA ARG A 184 3.45 -11.48 14.53
C ARG A 184 4.09 -11.72 13.16
N GLU A 185 3.43 -11.34 12.07
CA GLU A 185 3.99 -11.45 10.72
C GLU A 185 5.19 -10.52 10.53
N HIS A 186 5.14 -9.30 11.09
CA HIS A 186 6.28 -8.39 11.12
C HIS A 186 7.47 -9.01 11.85
N ASP A 187 7.26 -9.56 13.04
CA ASP A 187 8.31 -10.22 13.83
C ASP A 187 8.93 -11.40 13.09
N LYS A 188 8.11 -12.26 12.45
CA LYS A 188 8.60 -13.36 11.61
C LYS A 188 9.49 -12.85 10.48
N LEU A 189 9.08 -11.78 9.79
CA LEU A 189 9.87 -11.19 8.71
C LEU A 189 11.18 -10.61 9.24
N VAL A 190 11.14 -9.92 10.37
CA VAL A 190 12.33 -9.37 11.04
C VAL A 190 13.30 -10.49 11.43
N GLU A 191 12.82 -11.61 11.97
CA GLU A 191 13.66 -12.76 12.31
C GLU A 191 14.28 -13.41 11.06
N LEU A 192 13.52 -13.57 9.98
CA LEU A 192 14.07 -14.06 8.70
C LEU A 192 15.17 -13.13 8.16
N CYS A 193 14.97 -11.82 8.22
CA CYS A 193 15.98 -10.83 7.85
C CYS A 193 17.22 -10.93 8.72
N LYS A 194 17.07 -11.12 10.04
CA LYS A 194 18.21 -11.33 10.97
C LYS A 194 18.99 -12.60 10.64
N ILE A 195 18.28 -13.71 10.38
CA ILE A 195 18.91 -14.98 9.98
C ILE A 195 19.67 -14.81 8.67
N GLN A 196 19.06 -14.19 7.66
CA GLN A 196 19.71 -13.94 6.38
C GLN A 196 20.92 -13.03 6.54
N PHE A 197 20.78 -11.93 7.28
CA PHE A 197 21.87 -10.99 7.57
C PHE A 197 23.06 -11.69 8.24
N ALA A 198 22.80 -12.60 9.19
CA ALA A 198 23.85 -13.39 9.85
C ALA A 198 24.45 -14.47 8.94
N ALA A 199 23.70 -14.99 7.96
CA ALA A 199 24.14 -16.03 7.04
C ALA A 199 24.94 -15.49 5.83
N ILE A 200 24.94 -14.17 5.59
CA ILE A 200 25.69 -13.56 4.50
C ILE A 200 27.19 -13.54 4.83
N PRO A 201 28.07 -14.02 3.93
CA PRO A 201 29.51 -13.84 4.06
C PRO A 201 29.90 -12.37 3.81
N TRP A 202 30.09 -11.60 4.90
CA TRP A 202 30.47 -10.18 4.86
C TRP A 202 31.90 -9.91 4.41
N ASP A 203 32.70 -10.96 4.26
CA ASP A 203 34.08 -10.94 3.77
C ASP A 203 34.17 -10.85 2.23
N LYS A 204 33.07 -11.12 1.51
CA LYS A 204 33.02 -11.06 0.04
C LYS A 204 32.48 -9.73 -0.47
N PHE A 205 33.32 -8.70 -0.53
CA PHE A 205 32.95 -7.41 -1.09
C PHE A 205 33.67 -7.09 -2.41
N THR A 206 33.01 -6.29 -3.24
CA THR A 206 33.59 -5.63 -4.42
C THR A 206 33.42 -4.13 -4.23
N GLN A 207 34.46 -3.48 -3.73
CA GLN A 207 34.45 -2.03 -3.51
C GLN A 207 34.63 -1.31 -4.86
N VAL A 208 33.77 -0.34 -5.14
CA VAL A 208 33.82 0.45 -6.39
C VAL A 208 34.47 1.81 -6.14
N ALA A 209 34.03 2.50 -5.09
CA ALA A 209 34.50 3.83 -4.73
C ALA A 209 34.52 3.99 -3.22
N LYS A 210 35.33 4.94 -2.75
CA LYS A 210 35.34 5.39 -1.37
C LYS A 210 34.84 6.83 -1.33
N PHE A 211 33.98 7.13 -0.37
CA PHE A 211 33.53 8.49 -0.10
C PHE A 211 34.37 9.06 1.05
N SER A 212 34.98 10.22 0.85
CA SER A 212 35.70 10.95 1.89
C SER A 212 34.90 12.19 2.23
N ILE A 213 34.52 12.33 3.50
CA ILE A 213 33.91 13.56 4.00
C ILE A 213 35.04 14.57 4.17
N PRO A 214 35.05 15.70 3.44
CA PRO A 214 36.09 16.72 3.60
C PRO A 214 35.89 17.46 4.94
N GLU A 215 36.96 17.59 5.73
CA GLU A 215 36.97 18.28 7.04
C GLU A 215 36.53 19.76 6.97
N ASN A 216 36.60 20.39 5.79
CA ASN A 216 36.25 21.82 5.59
C ASN A 216 34.79 22.06 5.13
N THR A 217 33.89 21.10 5.30
CA THR A 217 32.50 21.27 4.86
C THR A 217 31.65 21.81 6.02
N GLU A 218 31.80 23.10 6.35
CA GLU A 218 30.99 23.80 7.37
C GLU A 218 29.50 23.92 6.99
N MET A 219 29.14 23.55 5.75
CA MET A 219 27.78 23.63 5.21
C MET A 219 27.33 22.25 4.70
N LEU A 220 27.13 21.30 5.62
CA LEU A 220 26.33 20.12 5.32
C LEU A 220 24.88 20.58 5.19
N GLN A 221 24.27 20.45 4.01
CA GLN A 221 22.82 20.60 3.89
C GLN A 221 22.12 19.62 4.82
N ASP A 222 21.02 20.06 5.45
CA ASP A 222 20.19 19.21 6.29
C ASP A 222 19.87 17.90 5.56
N SER A 223 20.13 16.77 6.22
CA SER A 223 19.89 15.44 5.65
C SER A 223 18.42 15.29 5.28
N LEU A 224 18.16 14.61 4.15
CA LEU A 224 16.80 14.26 3.76
C LEU A 224 16.12 13.42 4.86
N ASP A 225 14.90 13.78 5.26
CA ASP A 225 14.13 13.04 6.25
C ASP A 225 13.64 11.71 5.65
N LEU A 226 14.38 10.65 5.98
CA LEU A 226 14.10 9.28 5.53
C LEU A 226 12.72 8.80 6.02
N GLU A 227 12.26 9.24 7.19
CA GLU A 227 10.95 8.81 7.71
C GLU A 227 9.82 9.40 6.87
N GLN A 228 9.92 10.66 6.44
CA GLN A 228 8.95 11.25 5.51
C GLN A 228 9.02 10.62 4.12
N MET A 229 10.22 10.24 3.65
CA MET A 229 10.40 9.58 2.35
C MET A 229 9.80 8.16 2.32
N ARG A 230 9.85 7.44 3.44
CA ARG A 230 9.26 6.10 3.55
C ARG A 230 7.74 6.13 3.43
N LEU A 231 7.10 7.22 3.85
CA LEU A 231 5.68 7.44 3.66
C LEU A 231 5.36 7.53 2.16
N ARG A 232 4.36 6.75 1.71
CA ARG A 232 3.86 6.82 0.33
C ARG A 232 2.96 8.05 0.19
N ARG A 233 3.55 9.24 0.09
CA ARG A 233 2.80 10.44 -0.28
C ARG A 233 2.75 10.51 -1.81
N VAL A 234 1.61 10.16 -2.41
CA VAL A 234 1.34 10.50 -3.81
C VAL A 234 1.10 12.01 -3.86
N GLN A 235 2.17 12.80 -4.05
CA GLN A 235 1.97 14.19 -4.47
C GLN A 235 1.76 14.19 -5.98
N VAL A 236 0.62 14.73 -6.44
CA VAL A 236 0.34 14.94 -7.86
C VAL A 236 1.39 15.95 -8.37
N GLY A 237 2.36 15.48 -9.18
CA GLY A 237 3.39 16.33 -9.80
C GLY A 237 4.85 16.05 -9.43
N MET A 238 5.16 15.06 -8.58
CA MET A 238 6.56 14.70 -8.28
C MET A 238 7.22 13.98 -9.47
N LYS A 239 7.96 14.74 -10.29
CA LYS A 239 8.83 14.27 -11.38
C LYS A 239 10.17 13.73 -10.86
N LEU A 240 10.16 12.96 -9.77
CA LEU A 240 11.41 12.51 -9.11
C LEU A 240 12.23 11.54 -9.99
N PHE A 241 11.58 10.89 -10.95
CA PHE A 241 12.19 9.91 -11.85
C PHE A 241 12.45 10.45 -13.27
N ASP A 242 12.02 11.67 -13.60
CA ASP A 242 12.19 12.25 -14.95
C ASP A 242 13.61 12.77 -15.20
N SER A 243 14.43 12.94 -14.15
CA SER A 243 15.76 13.54 -14.25
C SER A 243 16.92 12.54 -14.28
N ILE A 244 16.66 11.24 -14.44
CA ILE A 244 17.76 10.28 -14.72
C ILE A 244 18.16 10.45 -16.19
N ARG A 245 18.95 11.48 -16.49
CA ARG A 245 19.65 11.59 -17.77
C ARG A 245 20.76 10.55 -17.77
N THR A 246 20.71 9.62 -18.71
CA THR A 246 21.84 8.76 -19.04
C THR A 246 22.96 9.63 -19.57
N THR A 247 23.99 9.88 -18.76
CA THR A 247 25.25 10.48 -19.21
C THR A 247 26.02 9.46 -20.03
N ASN A 248 25.61 9.24 -21.27
CA ASN A 248 26.35 8.46 -22.26
C ASN A 248 26.21 9.14 -23.63
N GLU A 249 26.44 10.44 -23.71
CA GLU A 249 26.49 11.15 -24.98
C GLU A 249 27.20 12.48 -24.72
N GLU A 250 28.53 12.44 -24.72
CA GLU A 250 29.44 13.53 -25.09
C GLU A 250 30.87 13.06 -24.78
N GLU A 251 31.51 12.44 -25.77
CA GLU A 251 32.90 12.78 -26.13
C GLU A 251 33.30 12.05 -27.43
N ASN A 252 33.79 12.85 -28.37
CA ASN A 252 34.54 12.52 -29.60
C ASN A 252 33.76 12.21 -30.89
N ALA A 253 33.49 13.29 -31.62
CA ALA A 253 33.41 13.30 -33.07
C ALA A 253 34.81 13.54 -33.67
N VAL A 254 35.37 12.53 -34.34
CA VAL A 254 36.27 12.69 -35.51
C VAL A 254 35.95 11.55 -36.48
N PRO A 255 35.76 11.82 -37.79
CA PRO A 255 35.36 10.81 -38.76
C PRO A 255 36.58 10.16 -39.42
N ASP A 256 36.57 8.83 -39.58
CA ASP A 256 37.24 8.25 -40.73
C ASP A 256 36.59 6.94 -41.18
N GLN A 257 36.53 6.77 -42.50
CA GLN A 257 35.88 5.64 -43.16
C GLN A 257 36.75 4.37 -43.05
N VAL A 258 36.09 3.19 -43.05
CA VAL A 258 36.44 1.96 -43.81
C VAL A 258 35.56 0.78 -43.32
N LYS A 259 34.76 0.23 -44.22
CA LYS A 259 34.17 -1.15 -44.17
C LYS A 259 35.21 -2.14 -44.74
N PRO A 260 35.05 -3.49 -44.66
CA PRO A 260 34.09 -4.33 -43.92
C PRO A 260 34.73 -5.57 -43.23
N LYS A 261 33.97 -6.37 -42.47
CA LYS A 261 33.75 -7.83 -42.70
C LYS A 261 32.85 -8.44 -41.62
N GLY A 262 32.12 -9.48 -42.02
CA GLY A 262 30.91 -9.98 -41.37
C GLY A 262 31.12 -11.01 -40.26
N GLY A 263 29.99 -11.44 -39.69
CA GLY A 263 29.94 -12.42 -38.62
C GLY A 263 28.55 -12.53 -38.01
N ASP A 264 27.71 -13.35 -38.63
CA ASP A 264 26.35 -13.71 -38.24
C ASP A 264 26.33 -14.48 -36.90
N LEU A 265 25.58 -14.03 -35.89
CA LEU A 265 25.32 -14.83 -34.67
C LEU A 265 23.87 -14.66 -34.17
N LYS A 266 23.09 -15.70 -34.47
CA LYS A 266 21.74 -16.05 -34.03
C LYS A 266 21.45 -15.75 -32.55
N GLY A 267 20.39 -14.98 -32.30
CA GLY A 267 19.85 -14.72 -30.97
C GLY A 267 19.25 -15.99 -30.31
N LYS A 268 19.88 -16.47 -29.23
CA LYS A 268 19.31 -17.49 -28.34
C LYS A 268 18.30 -16.85 -27.39
N LYS A 269 17.01 -17.13 -27.59
CA LYS A 269 15.94 -16.85 -26.62
C LYS A 269 16.23 -17.60 -25.31
N ARG A 270 16.51 -16.87 -24.24
CA ARG A 270 16.71 -17.42 -22.89
C ARG A 270 15.32 -17.54 -22.22
N LYS A 271 14.81 -18.76 -22.04
CA LYS A 271 13.60 -19.01 -21.24
C LYS A 271 13.95 -18.82 -19.76
N ILE A 272 13.35 -17.82 -19.13
CA ILE A 272 13.44 -17.61 -17.67
C ILE A 272 12.48 -18.61 -17.02
N ARG A 273 13.00 -19.45 -16.13
CA ARG A 273 12.21 -20.39 -15.31
C ARG A 273 11.83 -19.70 -13.99
N ALA A 274 10.58 -19.89 -13.57
CA ALA A 274 10.10 -19.44 -12.27
C ALA A 274 10.80 -20.20 -11.13
N VAL A 275 11.08 -19.48 -10.04
CA VAL A 275 11.74 -20.00 -8.84
C VAL A 275 10.78 -20.95 -8.13
N GLY A 276 11.09 -22.25 -8.12
CA GLY A 276 10.31 -23.25 -7.37
C GLY A 276 10.38 -24.70 -7.86
N GLU A 277 10.80 -24.97 -9.11
CA GLU A 277 10.86 -26.34 -9.63
C GLU A 277 12.22 -27.01 -9.32
N THR A 278 12.29 -27.77 -8.22
CA THR A 278 13.40 -28.71 -7.97
C THR A 278 13.03 -30.09 -8.55
N ARG A 279 13.72 -30.53 -9.61
CA ARG A 279 13.56 -31.91 -10.14
C ARG A 279 14.47 -32.86 -9.37
N LEU A 280 13.90 -33.62 -8.42
CA LEU A 280 14.49 -34.86 -7.92
C LEU A 280 14.68 -35.84 -9.07
N LYS A 281 15.93 -36.14 -9.43
CA LYS A 281 16.24 -37.28 -10.30
C LYS A 281 16.24 -38.55 -9.46
N LYS A 282 15.22 -39.39 -9.64
CA LYS A 282 15.28 -40.80 -9.21
C LYS A 282 16.31 -41.51 -10.09
N SER A 283 17.39 -42.00 -9.50
CA SER A 283 18.27 -42.97 -10.14
C SER A 283 17.54 -44.31 -10.22
N LYS A 284 17.48 -44.91 -11.42
CA LYS A 284 17.12 -46.31 -11.59
C LYS A 284 18.36 -47.17 -11.39
N LYS A 285 18.22 -48.22 -10.59
CA LYS A 285 19.07 -49.40 -10.62
C LYS A 285 18.45 -50.40 -11.58
#